data_AF-A0AAD6SRT7-F1
#
_entry.id   AF-A0AAD6SRT7-F1
#
_cell.length_a   1.000
_cell.length_b   1.000
_cell.length_c   1.000
_cell.angle_alpha   90.00
_cell.angle_beta   90.00
_cell.angle_gamma   90.00
#
_symmetry.space_group_name_H-M   'P 1'
#
loop_
_entity.id
_entity.type
_entity.pdbx_description
1 polymer ?
#
loop_
_entity_poly.entity_id
_entity_poly.type
_entity_poly.pdbx_seq_one_letter_code
_entity_poly.pdbx_strand_id
1 'polypeptide(L)' 'EFEPERFLDTESYRWPRDAFVAFSADPRTLIGQRFARTESVCSLASLVRNYEISVTEDLQAAAFDEQKRVMLSWS' A
#
# COMPACT_ATOMS: atom_id res chain seq x y z
N GLU A 1 1.06 -5.90 9.84
CA GLU A 1 0.46 -6.69 8.74
C GLU A 1 -0.14 -5.73 7.72
N PHE A 2 -0.18 -6.11 6.44
CA PHE A 2 -0.75 -5.29 5.38
C PHE A 2 -2.23 -5.65 5.20
N GLU A 3 -3.12 -4.76 5.62
CA GLU A 3 -4.57 -4.96 5.65
C GLU A 3 -5.24 -3.70 5.08
N PRO A 4 -5.47 -3.64 3.75
CA PRO A 4 -6.10 -2.51 3.07
C PRO A 4 -7.54 -2.23 3.52
N GLU A 5 -8.27 -3.27 3.92
CA GLU A 5 -9.69 -3.23 4.26
C GLU A 5 -9.97 -2.34 5.46
N ARG A 6 -8.98 -2.13 6.33
CA ARG A 6 -9.06 -1.24 7.49
C ARG A 6 -9.38 0.22 7.11
N PHE A 7 -9.15 0.62 5.87
CA PHE A 7 -9.46 1.96 5.37
C PHE A 7 -10.86 2.08 4.74
N LEU A 8 -11.69 1.02 4.81
CA LEU A 8 -13.04 0.99 4.26
C LEU A 8 -14.09 1.21 5.37
N ASP A 9 -15.12 1.99 5.04
CA ASP A 9 -16.30 2.11 5.88
C ASP A 9 -17.19 0.86 5.71
N THR A 10 -17.74 0.34 6.80
CA THR A 10 -18.71 -0.76 6.85
C THR A 10 -19.97 -0.34 7.62
N GLU A 11 -20.97 -1.21 7.72
CA GLU A 11 -22.19 -0.91 8.50
C GLU A 11 -21.90 -0.65 9.98
N SER A 12 -20.93 -1.39 10.56
CA SER A 12 -20.59 -1.31 11.99
C SER A 12 -19.35 -0.48 12.30
N TYR A 13 -18.59 -0.06 11.27
CA TYR A 13 -17.30 0.61 11.45
C TYR A 13 -17.13 1.76 10.46
N ARG A 14 -16.75 2.92 10.99
CA ARG A 14 -16.29 4.05 10.18
C ARG A 14 -14.80 4.23 10.38
N TRP A 15 -14.06 4.23 9.29
CA TRP A 15 -12.62 4.43 9.34
C TRP A 15 -12.30 5.89 9.77
N PRO A 16 -11.51 6.10 10.84
CA PRO A 16 -11.14 7.43 11.31
C PRO A 16 -10.13 8.10 10.35
N ARG A 17 -10.62 8.95 9.45
CA ARG A 17 -9.81 9.61 8.41
C ARG A 17 -8.63 10.41 8.98
N ASP A 18 -8.82 11.04 10.13
CA ASP A 18 -7.80 11.85 10.80
C ASP A 18 -6.75 11.01 11.55
N ALA A 19 -6.92 9.68 11.65
CA ALA A 19 -5.93 8.80 12.23
C ALA A 19 -4.76 8.49 11.28
N PHE A 20 -4.92 8.74 9.97
CA PHE A 20 -3.87 8.50 8.98
C PHE A 20 -3.23 9.81 8.52
N VAL A 21 -2.08 10.11 9.12
CA VAL A 21 -1.38 11.39 8.97
C VAL A 21 -0.04 11.21 8.24
N ALA A 22 -0.07 10.57 7.07
CA ALA A 22 1.14 10.21 6.31
C ALA A 22 1.94 11.42 5.78
N PHE A 23 1.35 12.61 5.72
CA PHE A 23 1.98 13.83 5.18
C PHE A 23 1.88 15.03 6.14
N SER A 24 1.74 14.76 7.44
CA SER A 24 1.38 15.73 8.48
C SER A 24 -0.03 16.31 8.30
N ALA A 25 -0.57 16.89 9.37
CA ALA A 25 -1.88 17.57 9.40
C ALA A 25 -1.79 18.99 9.98
N ASP A 26 -0.58 19.49 10.22
CA ASP A 26 -0.31 20.81 10.78
C ASP A 26 -0.04 21.85 9.67
N PRO A 27 0.14 23.14 10.00
CA PRO A 27 0.41 24.20 9.01
C PRO A 27 1.65 23.97 8.11
N ARG A 28 2.54 23.04 8.48
CA ARG A 28 3.71 22.60 7.70
C ARG A 28 3.46 21.28 6.96
N THR A 29 2.20 20.91 6.74
CA THR A 29 1.80 19.77 5.91
C THR A 29 2.49 19.78 4.55
N LEU A 30 2.77 18.60 3.99
CA LEU A 30 3.39 18.50 2.68
C LEU A 30 2.51 19.15 1.61
N ILE A 31 2.99 20.24 1.00
CA ILE A 31 2.27 20.95 -0.08
C ILE A 31 1.99 20.05 -1.29
N GLY A 32 2.87 19.06 -1.52
CA GLY A 32 2.76 18.05 -2.58
C GLY A 32 1.81 16.90 -2.27
N GLN A 33 1.11 16.86 -1.13
CA GLN A 33 0.27 15.70 -0.74
C GLN A 33 -0.74 15.31 -1.84
N ARG A 34 -1.41 16.28 -2.47
CA ARG A 34 -2.41 16.00 -3.51
C ARG A 34 -1.77 15.39 -4.76
N PHE A 35 -0.59 15.87 -5.13
CA PHE A 35 0.18 15.34 -6.25
C PHE A 35 0.64 13.92 -5.94
N ALA A 36 1.33 13.71 -4.81
CA ALA A 36 1.84 12.41 -4.40
C ALA A 36 0.74 11.35 -4.31
N ARG A 37 -0.44 11.68 -3.77
CA ARG A 37 -1.59 10.77 -3.72
C ARG A 37 -2.09 10.41 -5.12
N THR A 38 -2.23 11.40 -6.00
CA THR A 38 -2.72 11.18 -7.37
C THR A 38 -1.73 10.33 -8.17
N GLU A 39 -0.45 10.70 -8.11
CA GLU A 39 0.64 9.98 -8.76
C GLU A 39 0.73 8.53 -8.28
N SER A 40 0.64 8.29 -6.96
CA SER A 40 0.65 6.93 -6.40
C SER A 40 -0.49 6.08 -6.95
N VAL A 41 -1.71 6.62 -6.99
CA VAL A 41 -2.89 5.90 -7.52
C VAL A 41 -2.72 5.63 -9.01
N CYS A 42 -2.30 6.62 -9.80
CA CYS A 42 -2.09 6.45 -11.24
C CYS A 42 -1.01 5.40 -11.54
N SER A 43 0.11 5.44 -10.84
CA SER A 43 1.22 4.50 -11.01
C SER A 43 0.80 3.07 -10.65
N LEU A 44 0.16 2.87 -9.49
CA LEU A 44 -0.33 1.55 -9.08
C LEU A 44 -1.41 1.02 -10.05
N ALA A 45 -2.37 1.86 -10.44
CA ALA A 45 -3.40 1.47 -11.39
C ALA A 45 -2.82 1.11 -12.76
N SER A 46 -1.81 1.85 -13.23
CA SER A 46 -1.12 1.56 -14.49
C SER A 46 -0.36 0.23 -14.42
N LEU A 47 0.35 -0.03 -13.32
CA LEU A 47 1.08 -1.29 -13.13
C LEU A 47 0.13 -2.49 -13.12
N VAL A 48 -0.89 -2.47 -12.26
CA VAL A 48 -1.84 -3.59 -12.12
C VAL A 48 -2.70 -3.78 -13.38
N ARG A 49 -2.93 -2.73 -14.17
CA ARG A 49 -3.68 -2.84 -15.43
C ARG A 49 -2.86 -3.53 -16.53
N ASN A 50 -1.56 -3.32 -16.57
CA ASN A 50 -0.73 -3.72 -17.70
C ASN A 50 0.16 -4.95 -17.41
N TYR A 51 0.36 -5.28 -16.13
CA TYR A 51 1.28 -6.34 -15.71
C TYR A 51 0.66 -7.22 -14.62
N GLU A 52 0.99 -8.51 -14.67
CA GLU A 52 0.78 -9.43 -13.56
C GLU A 52 2.02 -9.42 -12.67
N ILE A 53 1.83 -9.17 -11.37
CA ILE A 53 2.91 -9.07 -10.40
C ILE A 53 3.02 -10.42 -9.69
N SER A 54 4.12 -11.12 -9.94
CA SER A 54 4.43 -12.40 -9.30
C SER A 54 5.81 -12.37 -8.63
N VAL A 55 6.03 -13.27 -7.67
CA VAL A 55 7.37 -13.55 -7.16
C VAL A 55 8.22 -14.21 -8.25
N THR A 56 9.54 -14.22 -8.05
CA THR A 56 10.49 -14.90 -8.94
C THR A 56 10.22 -16.40 -8.99
N GLU A 57 10.55 -17.05 -10.10
CA GLU A 57 10.21 -18.47 -10.36
C GLU A 57 10.70 -19.41 -9.25
N ASP A 58 11.86 -19.13 -8.64
CA ASP A 58 12.45 -19.88 -7.53
C ASP A 58 11.63 -19.78 -6.23
N LEU A 59 10.86 -18.70 -6.05
CA LEU A 59 10.03 -18.47 -4.88
C LEU A 59 8.54 -18.83 -5.10
N GLN A 60 8.11 -19.09 -6.34
CA GLN A 60 6.71 -19.39 -6.63
C GLN A 60 6.18 -20.63 -5.91
N ALA A 61 7.03 -21.66 -5.75
CA ALA A 61 6.67 -22.89 -5.04
C ALA A 61 6.83 -22.80 -3.52
N ALA A 62 7.47 -21.74 -3.01
CA ALA A 62 7.69 -21.56 -1.59
C ALA A 62 6.39 -21.14 -0.87
N ALA A 63 6.26 -21.52 0.41
CA ALA A 63 5.17 -21.03 1.24
C ALA A 63 5.24 -19.50 1.39
N PHE A 64 4.09 -18.84 1.57
CA PHE A 64 4.02 -17.38 1.65
C PHE A 64 4.94 -16.78 2.72
N ASP A 65 5.07 -17.42 3.89
CA ASP A 65 5.97 -16.95 4.95
C ASP A 65 7.44 -16.94 4.50
N GLU A 66 7.85 -17.94 3.72
CA GLU A 66 9.18 -18.05 3.17
C GLU A 66 9.41 -17.03 2.04
N GLN A 67 8.42 -16.85 1.15
CA GLN A 67 8.44 -15.79 0.14
C GLN A 67 8.64 -14.42 0.79
N LYS A 68 7.85 -14.13 1.84
CA LYS A 68 7.92 -12.87 2.59
C LYS A 68 9.27 -12.70 3.29
N ARG A 69 9.81 -13.75 3.91
CA ARG A 69 11.13 -13.72 4.55
C ARG A 69 12.24 -13.38 3.56
N VAL A 70 12.22 -13.96 2.37
CA VAL A 70 13.23 -13.70 1.33
C VAL A 70 13.03 -12.34 0.69
N MET A 71 11.81 -11.98 0.30
CA MET A 71 11.50 -10.69 -0.34
C MET A 71 11.78 -9.50 0.58
N LEU A 72 11.60 -9.64 1.89
CA LEU A 72 11.83 -8.58 2.88
C LEU A 72 13.20 -8.67 3.56
N SER A 73 14.10 -9.55 3.14
CA SER A 73 15.41 -9.70 3.80
C SER A 73 16.33 -8.48 3.63
N TRP A 74 15.96 -7.54 2.76
CA TRP A 74 16.73 -6.34 2.43
C TRP A 74 16.31 -5.10 3.24
N SER A 75 15.27 -5.22 4.09
CA SER A 75 14.86 -4.21 5.07
C SER A 75 15.40 -4.53 6.45
#